data_AF-A0AAD3XYF4-F1
#
_entry.id   AF-A0AAD3XYF4-F1
#
_cell.length_a   1.000
_cell.length_b   1.000
_cell.length_c   1.000
_cell.angle_alpha   90.00
_cell.angle_beta   90.00
_cell.angle_gamma   90.00
#
_symmetry.space_group_name_H-M   'P 1'
#
loop_
_entity.id
_entity.type
_entity.pdbx_description
1 polymer ?
#
loop_
_entity_poly.entity_id
_entity_poly.type
_entity_poly.pdbx_seq_one_letter_code
_entity_poly.pdbx_strand_id
1 'polypeptide(L)'
;MQDSIHMEDYPLMEELANFDKKKILERVERARGASATCFLEAIHDISYLTCFNFLRALGFSEPVPDRFSTVLHERGRPKII
;
A
#
# COMPACT_ATOMS: atom_id res chain seq x y z
N MET A 1 -0.12 -35.18 -30.01
CA MET A 1 0.48 -35.70 -28.77
C MET A 1 0.26 -34.59 -27.76
N GLN A 2 -0.70 -34.78 -26.86
CA GLN A 2 -1.09 -33.75 -25.90
C GLN A 2 -0.68 -34.32 -24.55
N ASP A 3 0.53 -33.97 -24.12
CA ASP A 3 1.07 -34.46 -22.86
C ASP A 3 0.20 -33.87 -21.74
N SER A 4 -0.44 -34.75 -20.98
CA SER A 4 -1.32 -34.40 -19.88
C SER A 4 -0.50 -33.83 -18.73
N ILE A 5 -1.05 -32.82 -18.04
CA ILE A 5 -0.46 -32.31 -16.80
C ILE A 5 -0.48 -33.43 -15.76
N HIS A 6 0.68 -33.75 -15.19
CA HIS A 6 0.81 -34.80 -14.20
C HIS A 6 0.77 -34.22 -12.79
N MET A 7 0.03 -34.86 -11.88
CA MET A 7 -0.10 -34.41 -10.49
C MET A 7 1.21 -34.49 -9.69
N GLU A 8 2.23 -35.15 -10.25
CA GLU A 8 3.58 -35.25 -9.69
C GLU A 8 4.42 -33.99 -9.91
N ASP A 9 3.93 -33.04 -10.71
CA ASP A 9 4.59 -31.76 -10.98
C ASP A 9 4.46 -30.83 -9.75
N TYR A 10 5.24 -31.11 -8.71
CA TYR A 10 5.25 -30.34 -7.46
C TYR A 10 5.44 -28.82 -7.64
N PRO A 11 6.36 -28.33 -8.51
CA PRO A 11 6.54 -26.89 -8.71
C PRO A 11 5.28 -26.21 -9.25
N LEU A 12 4.57 -26.87 -10.18
CA LEU A 12 3.33 -26.36 -10.76
C LEU A 12 2.22 -26.29 -9.70
N MET A 13 2.08 -27.35 -8.91
CA MET A 13 1.08 -27.41 -7.84
C MET A 13 1.35 -26.35 -6.75
N GLU A 14 2.62 -26.07 -6.44
CA GLU A 14 3.01 -25.03 -5.50
C GLU A 14 2.69 -23.62 -6.02
N GLU A 15 2.97 -23.32 -7.29
CA GLU A 15 2.62 -22.02 -7.89
C GLU A 15 1.11 -21.78 -7.94
N LEU A 16 0.32 -22.80 -8.27
CA LEU A 16 -1.14 -22.74 -8.26
C LEU A 16 -1.70 -22.53 -6.85
N ALA A 17 -1.22 -23.32 -5.87
CA ALA A 17 -1.62 -23.17 -4.48
C ALA A 17 -1.25 -21.79 -3.90
N ASN A 18 -0.12 -21.23 -4.32
CA ASN A 18 0.29 -19.88 -3.96
C ASN A 18 -0.58 -18.83 -4.66
N PHE A 19 -0.94 -19.02 -5.93
CA PHE A 19 -1.82 -18.12 -6.67
C PHE A 19 -3.20 -17.98 -6.01
N ASP A 20 -3.81 -19.10 -5.61
CA ASP A 20 -5.12 -19.10 -4.95
C ASP A 20 -5.11 -18.34 -3.61
N LYS A 21 -3.96 -18.31 -2.93
CA LYS A 21 -3.78 -17.63 -1.63
C LYS A 21 -3.40 -16.15 -1.74
N LYS A 22 -3.22 -15.58 -2.93
CA LYS A 22 -2.81 -14.17 -3.09
C LYS A 22 -3.88 -13.16 -2.68
N LYS A 23 -5.15 -13.57 -2.61
CA LYS A 23 -6.25 -12.66 -2.28
C LYS A 23 -6.41 -12.52 -0.77
N ILE A 24 -5.91 -11.40 -0.25
CA ILE A 24 -6.25 -10.90 1.08
C ILE A 24 -7.57 -10.13 1.04
N LEU A 25 -8.27 -10.09 2.18
CA LEU A 25 -9.49 -9.29 2.33
C LEU A 25 -9.20 -7.80 2.06
N GLU A 26 -10.13 -7.12 1.39
CA GLU A 26 -10.05 -5.69 1.20
C GLU A 26 -10.46 -4.91 2.46
N ARG A 27 -10.14 -3.62 2.52
CA ARG A 27 -10.61 -2.75 3.61
C ARG A 27 -12.12 -2.55 3.49
N VAL A 28 -12.83 -2.58 4.62
CA VAL A 28 -14.30 -2.39 4.68
C VAL A 28 -14.74 -1.10 4.00
N GLU A 29 -13.98 -0.03 4.21
CA GLU A 29 -14.11 1.24 3.49
C GLU A 29 -12.73 1.69 3.01
N ARG A 30 -12.68 2.67 2.09
CA ARG A 30 -11.41 3.16 1.53
C ARG A 30 -10.61 2.01 0.89
N ALA A 31 -11.30 1.02 0.34
CA ALA A 31 -10.72 -0.19 -0.27
C ALA A 31 -9.79 0.18 -1.42
N ARG A 32 -10.22 1.12 -2.25
CA ARG A 32 -9.42 1.64 -3.35
C ARG A 32 -8.58 2.84 -2.92
N GLY A 33 -7.27 2.74 -3.15
CA GLY A 33 -6.35 3.83 -2.94
C GLY A 33 -5.01 3.63 -3.63
N ALA A 34 -4.27 4.71 -3.79
CA ALA A 34 -2.88 4.72 -4.23
C ALA A 34 -2.02 5.26 -3.10
N SER A 35 -0.77 4.83 -3.03
CA SER A 35 0.19 5.27 -2.03
C SER A 35 1.43 5.80 -2.71
N ALA A 36 2.04 6.81 -2.12
CA ALA A 36 3.32 7.37 -2.50
C ALA A 36 4.09 7.65 -1.21
N THR A 37 5.41 7.48 -1.26
CA THR A 37 6.28 7.92 -0.16
C THR A 37 6.74 9.33 -0.48
N CYS A 38 6.44 10.26 0.41
CA CYS A 38 6.82 11.65 0.31
C CYS A 38 7.81 12.00 1.44
N PHE A 39 8.47 13.15 1.31
CA PHE A 39 9.30 13.71 2.37
C PHE A 39 8.58 14.91 2.97
N LEU A 40 8.45 14.93 4.28
CA LEU A 40 7.90 16.07 5.01
C LEU A 40 9.04 16.86 5.63
N GLU A 41 9.18 18.13 5.26
CA GLU A 41 10.23 19.04 5.75
C GLU A 41 9.63 20.22 6.53
N ALA A 42 10.16 20.47 7.72
CA ALA A 42 9.78 21.64 8.53
C ALA A 42 10.50 22.90 8.03
N ILE A 43 9.71 23.87 7.53
CA ILE A 43 10.21 25.16 7.03
C ILE A 43 10.47 26.15 8.17
N HIS A 44 9.81 25.98 9.33
CA HIS A 44 9.96 26.88 10.48
C HIS A 44 9.94 26.06 11.77
N ASP A 45 10.75 26.46 12.75
CA ASP A 45 10.71 25.90 14.10
C ASP A 45 9.45 26.39 14.83
N ILE A 46 8.61 25.43 15.23
CA ILE A 46 7.37 25.68 15.99
C ILE A 46 7.41 25.01 17.38
N SER A 47 8.61 24.81 17.93
CA SER A 47 8.83 24.26 19.27
C SER A 47 8.09 25.00 20.39
N TYR A 48 7.68 26.26 20.16
CA TYR A 48 6.88 27.04 21.10
C TYR A 48 5.41 26.57 21.19
N LEU A 49 4.90 25.85 20.17
CA LEU A 49 3.53 25.30 20.15
C LEU A 49 3.47 23.83 20.53
N THR A 50 4.46 23.04 20.09
CA THR A 50 4.44 21.59 20.27
C THR A 50 5.84 21.04 20.54
N CYS A 51 5.92 19.93 21.27
CA CYS A 51 7.17 19.21 21.53
C CYS A 51 7.48 18.12 20.47
N PHE A 52 6.80 18.13 19.32
CA PHE A 52 6.97 17.10 18.29
C PHE A 52 8.34 17.22 17.63
N ASN A 53 9.15 16.16 17.74
CA ASN A 53 10.56 16.19 17.32
C ASN A 53 10.78 16.53 15.85
N PHE A 54 9.91 16.10 14.94
CA PHE A 54 10.06 16.38 13.51
C PHE A 54 9.76 17.83 13.11
N LEU A 55 9.26 18.66 14.05
CA LEU A 55 8.87 20.06 13.84
C LEU A 55 9.79 21.07 14.55
N ARG A 56 10.85 20.59 15.22
CA ARG A 56 11.75 21.43 16.05
C ARG A 56 12.95 22.00 15.32
N ALA A 57 13.32 21.45 14.17
CA ALA A 57 14.54 21.84 13.46
C ALA A 57 14.23 22.11 11.99
N LEU A 58 14.72 23.25 11.50
CA LEU A 58 14.72 23.60 10.08
C LEU A 58 15.51 22.55 9.29
N GLY A 59 14.92 22.04 8.21
CA GLY A 59 15.55 21.06 7.33
C GLY A 59 15.49 19.61 7.83
N PHE A 60 14.78 19.34 8.93
CA PHE A 60 14.47 17.97 9.33
C PHE A 60 13.45 17.38 8.34
N SER A 61 13.86 16.31 7.64
CA SER A 61 13.07 15.64 6.62
C SER A 61 12.85 14.17 6.97
N GLU A 62 11.59 13.79 7.17
CA GLU A 62 11.18 12.41 7.46
C GLU A 62 10.41 11.79 6.28
N PRO A 63 10.67 10.51 5.94
CA PRO A 63 9.89 9.81 4.93
C PRO A 63 8.50 9.48 5.49
N VAL A 64 7.46 10.00 4.85
CA VAL A 64 6.05 9.78 5.22
C VAL A 64 5.38 8.92 4.15
N PRO A 65 4.86 7.73 4.50
CA PRO A 65 4.07 6.92 3.60
C PRO A 65 2.64 7.46 3.54
N ASP A 66 2.28 8.09 2.43
CA ASP A 66 0.94 8.63 2.20
C ASP A 66 0.06 7.64 1.45
N ARG A 67 -1.24 7.60 1.77
CA ARG A 67 -2.23 6.78 1.08
C ARG A 67 -3.53 7.55 0.81
N PHE A 68 -3.74 7.88 -0.45
CA PHE A 68 -4.98 8.47 -0.94
C PHE A 68 -6.00 7.39 -1.27
N SER A 69 -7.27 7.57 -0.90
CA SER A 69 -8.31 6.56 -1.14
C SER A 69 -9.70 7.15 -1.35
N THR A 70 -10.54 6.43 -2.10
CA THR A 70 -11.96 6.77 -2.29
C THR A 70 -12.81 5.99 -1.30
N VAL A 71 -13.82 6.60 -0.69
CA VAL A 71 -14.65 5.96 0.34
C VAL A 71 -15.60 4.90 -0.24
N LEU A 72 -16.34 5.25 -1.30
CA LEU A 72 -17.49 4.49 -1.78
C LEU A 72 -17.19 3.28 -2.68
N HIS A 73 -15.97 3.17 -3.22
CA HIS A 73 -15.67 2.21 -4.28
C HIS A 73 -14.78 1.06 -3.80
N GLU A 74 -15.19 -0.16 -4.15
CA GLU A 74 -14.44 -1.41 -4.04
C GLU A 74 -13.07 -1.33 -4.76
N ARG A 75 -12.15 -2.22 -4.40
CA ARG A 75 -10.84 -2.30 -5.05
C ARG A 75 -10.99 -2.71 -6.53
N GLY A 76 -10.76 -1.78 -7.45
CA GLY A 76 -10.69 -2.04 -8.90
C GLY A 76 -11.68 -1.27 -9.80
N ARG A 77 -12.62 -0.51 -9.23
CA ARG A 77 -13.53 0.37 -10.00
C ARG A 77 -12.76 1.49 -10.72
N PRO A 78 -13.24 2.11 -11.82
CA PRO A 78 -12.61 3.27 -12.47
C PRO A 78 -12.65 4.53 -11.59
N LYS A 79 -11.66 5.44 -11.70
CA LYS A 79 -11.57 6.66 -10.85
C LYS A 79 -12.37 7.75 -11.56
N ILE A 80 -13.51 8.14 -10.99
CA ILE A 80 -14.41 9.14 -11.58
C ILE A 80 -14.60 10.33 -10.62
N ILE A 81 -13.76 10.44 -9.58
CA ILE A 81 -13.79 11.53 -8.59
C ILE A 81 -12.38 11.90 -8.18
#